data_AF-A0AAW9Q706-F1
#
_entry.id   AF-A0AAW9Q706-F1
#
_cell.length_a   1.000
_cell.length_b   1.000
_cell.length_c   1.000
_cell.angle_alpha   90.00
_cell.angle_beta   90.00
_cell.angle_gamma   90.00
#
_symmetry.space_group_name_H-M   'P 1'
#
loop_
_entity.id
_entity.type
_entity.pdbx_description
1 polymer ?
#
loop_
_entity_poly.entity_id
_entity_poly.type
_entity_poly.pdbx_seq_one_letter_code
_entity_poly.pdbx_strand_id
1 'polypeptide(L)'
;MPKRKTTIALIVCAASLSNFLQPAYSQTTHLSDAQQSALKSLGIPVAVPSYIPEGFRVTQMSLKLCAADAPRIGDCREGSSYEIRYRNDKNACFNFYAIAGGVGGGYGEFAYRSQTQTLGKVIIEFGQLNGANKTPTPEQLRVPQPKLGSFPARLESPRTPYYSLQVEEEQYFCVKNTTITPLAIEKMLNSLVWLQ
;
A
#
# COMPACT_ATOMS: atom_id res chain seq x y z
N MET A 1 -25.87 67.98 36.15
CA MET A 1 -25.92 66.51 36.03
C MET A 1 -24.63 66.02 35.36
N PRO A 2 -23.87 65.10 35.97
CA PRO A 2 -22.48 64.83 35.59
C PRO A 2 -22.34 63.74 34.51
N LYS A 3 -21.43 63.99 33.56
CA LYS A 3 -21.02 63.08 32.46
C LYS A 3 -20.12 61.96 33.01
N ARG A 4 -20.55 60.70 32.93
CA ARG A 4 -19.69 59.53 33.19
C ARG A 4 -18.91 59.17 31.92
N LYS A 5 -17.58 59.22 32.00
CA LYS A 5 -16.66 58.68 30.99
C LYS A 5 -16.42 57.20 31.32
N THR A 6 -16.74 56.31 30.38
CA THR A 6 -16.49 54.87 30.50
C THR A 6 -15.17 54.55 29.82
N THR A 7 -14.17 54.17 30.61
CA THR A 7 -12.86 53.70 30.13
C THR A 7 -12.96 52.21 29.84
N ILE A 8 -12.74 51.80 28.59
CA ILE A 8 -12.65 50.41 28.17
C ILE A 8 -11.19 49.96 28.27
N ALA A 9 -10.90 49.02 29.17
CA ALA A 9 -9.60 48.38 29.27
C ALA A 9 -9.53 47.20 28.29
N LEU A 10 -8.58 47.25 27.35
CA LEU A 10 -8.30 46.18 26.40
C LEU A 10 -7.37 45.16 27.08
N ILE A 11 -7.84 43.93 27.30
CA ILE A 11 -7.00 42.82 27.77
C ILE A 11 -6.48 42.08 26.53
N VAL A 12 -5.17 42.19 26.28
CA VAL A 12 -4.47 41.42 25.25
C VAL A 12 -3.97 40.13 25.88
N CYS A 13 -4.68 39.01 25.67
CA CYS A 13 -4.17 37.69 26.02
C CYS A 13 -3.14 37.25 24.98
N ALA A 14 -1.85 37.27 25.37
CA ALA A 14 -0.78 36.66 24.59
C ALA A 14 -0.92 35.12 24.67
N ALA A 15 -1.50 34.51 23.64
CA ALA A 15 -1.54 33.06 23.50
C ALA A 15 -0.14 32.54 23.14
N SER A 16 0.48 31.81 24.05
CA SER A 16 1.77 31.14 23.85
C SER A 16 1.58 29.98 22.86
N LEU A 17 2.15 30.11 21.66
CA LEU A 17 2.23 29.03 20.68
C LEU A 17 3.13 27.91 21.23
N SER A 18 2.51 26.92 21.87
CA SER A 18 3.18 25.67 22.21
C SER A 18 3.32 24.87 20.92
N ASN A 19 4.53 24.86 20.34
CA ASN A 19 4.91 23.92 19.31
C ASN A 19 4.87 22.51 19.92
N PHE A 20 3.75 21.80 19.75
CA PHE A 20 3.68 20.37 19.99
C PHE A 20 4.57 19.68 18.94
N LEU A 21 5.83 19.47 19.29
CA LEU A 21 6.69 18.49 18.64
C LEU A 21 6.03 17.13 18.86
N GLN A 22 5.23 16.68 17.89
CA GLN A 22 4.78 15.30 17.86
C GLN A 22 6.02 14.42 17.71
N PRO A 23 6.21 13.39 18.55
CA PRO A 23 7.29 12.44 18.36
C PRO A 23 7.15 11.85 16.95
N ALA A 24 8.25 11.82 16.21
CA ALA A 24 8.30 11.11 14.94
C ALA A 24 7.96 9.65 15.23
N TYR A 25 6.74 9.23 14.90
CA TYR A 25 6.37 7.83 14.91
C TYR A 25 7.29 7.14 13.91
N SER A 26 8.31 6.45 14.41
CA SER A 26 9.17 5.60 13.61
C SER A 26 8.25 4.56 13.00
N GLN A 27 7.93 4.69 11.71
CA GLN A 27 7.06 3.76 11.01
C GLN A 27 7.84 2.44 10.90
N THR A 28 7.61 1.54 11.85
CA THR A 28 8.28 0.25 11.91
C THR A 28 7.78 -0.60 10.74
N THR A 29 8.61 -0.74 9.72
CA THR A 29 8.36 -1.73 8.67
C THR A 29 8.69 -3.12 9.23
N HIS A 30 7.98 -4.14 8.77
CA HIS A 30 8.26 -5.54 9.15
C HIS A 30 9.46 -6.14 8.38
N LEU A 31 10.37 -5.28 7.90
CA LEU A 31 11.54 -5.65 7.12
C LEU A 31 12.81 -5.42 7.93
N SER A 32 13.71 -6.39 7.88
CA SER A 32 15.07 -6.21 8.41
C SER A 32 15.83 -5.12 7.66
N ASP A 33 16.85 -4.55 8.29
CA ASP A 33 17.70 -3.52 7.68
C ASP A 33 18.32 -3.99 6.36
N ALA A 34 18.76 -5.25 6.30
CA ALA A 34 19.29 -5.86 5.08
C ALA A 34 18.25 -5.91 3.94
N GLN A 35 16.99 -6.23 4.24
CA GLN A 35 15.91 -6.24 3.25
C GLN A 35 15.58 -4.82 2.78
N GLN A 36 15.56 -3.84 3.69
CA GLN A 36 15.34 -2.45 3.34
C GLN A 36 16.47 -1.91 2.46
N SER A 37 17.74 -2.19 2.79
CA SER A 37 18.90 -1.81 1.97
C SER A 37 18.85 -2.45 0.58
N ALA A 38 18.47 -3.73 0.47
CA ALA A 38 18.34 -4.40 -0.81
C ALA A 38 17.25 -3.77 -1.70
N LEU A 39 16.11 -3.41 -1.12
CA LEU A 39 15.05 -2.70 -1.83
C LEU A 39 15.49 -1.31 -2.30
N LYS A 40 16.15 -0.53 -1.43
CA LYS A 40 16.65 0.81 -1.78
C LYS A 40 17.67 0.76 -2.93
N SER A 41 18.44 -0.33 -3.03
CA SER A 41 19.42 -0.51 -4.11
C SER A 41 18.82 -0.58 -5.52
N LEU A 42 17.50 -0.77 -5.64
CA LEU A 42 16.80 -0.80 -6.92
C LEU A 42 16.75 0.56 -7.64
N GLY A 43 16.99 1.67 -6.93
CA GLY A 43 16.96 3.01 -7.51
C GLY A 43 15.57 3.45 -7.99
N ILE A 44 14.51 2.81 -7.52
CA ILE A 44 13.11 3.18 -7.78
C ILE A 44 12.45 3.57 -6.46
N PRO A 45 11.35 4.35 -6.47
CA PRO A 45 10.56 4.55 -5.26
C PRO A 45 10.06 3.19 -4.75
N VAL A 46 10.23 2.93 -3.47
CA VAL A 46 9.81 1.67 -2.84
C VAL A 46 8.73 1.97 -1.80
N ALA A 47 7.54 1.43 -2.01
CA ALA A 47 6.48 1.40 -1.02
C ALA A 47 6.48 0.05 -0.30
N VAL A 48 6.26 0.05 1.02
CA VAL A 48 6.03 -1.19 1.77
C VAL A 48 4.91 -0.99 2.78
N PRO A 49 4.07 -2.01 3.04
CA PRO A 49 3.03 -1.91 4.07
C PRO A 49 3.66 -1.86 5.46
N SER A 50 3.31 -0.83 6.25
CA SER A 50 3.68 -0.76 7.67
C SER A 50 2.74 -1.60 8.55
N TYR A 51 1.52 -1.90 8.07
CA TYR A 51 0.62 -2.86 8.70
C TYR A 51 0.64 -4.18 7.94
N ILE A 52 0.98 -5.25 8.65
CA ILE A 52 0.86 -6.64 8.19
C ILE A 52 -0.16 -7.36 9.08
N PRO A 53 -1.12 -8.13 8.52
CA PRO A 53 -2.05 -8.91 9.33
C PRO A 53 -1.31 -9.87 10.28
N GLU A 54 -1.92 -10.14 11.43
CA GLU A 54 -1.34 -11.01 12.44
C GLU A 54 -0.97 -12.40 11.87
N GLY A 55 0.18 -12.92 12.30
CA GLY A 55 0.72 -14.21 11.88
C GLY A 55 1.40 -14.19 10.51
N PHE A 56 1.28 -13.13 9.71
CA PHE A 56 2.01 -13.01 8.46
C PHE A 56 3.43 -12.46 8.68
N ARG A 57 4.38 -13.03 7.93
CA ARG A 57 5.78 -12.57 7.90
C ARG A 57 6.31 -12.63 6.48
N VAL A 58 7.36 -11.84 6.21
CA VAL A 58 8.08 -11.93 4.94
C VAL A 58 8.75 -13.30 4.84
N THR A 59 8.51 -14.00 3.74
CA THR A 59 9.11 -15.32 3.48
C THR A 59 9.97 -15.33 2.22
N GLN A 60 9.72 -14.40 1.30
CA GLN A 60 10.51 -14.28 0.08
C GLN A 60 10.52 -12.84 -0.41
N MET A 61 11.64 -12.43 -1.01
CA MET A 61 11.75 -11.20 -1.78
C MET A 61 12.41 -11.51 -3.11
N SER A 62 11.77 -11.08 -4.20
CA SER A 62 12.31 -11.19 -5.54
C SER A 62 12.60 -9.78 -6.03
N LEU A 63 13.87 -9.49 -6.32
CA LEU A 63 14.34 -8.18 -6.75
C LEU A 63 14.86 -8.29 -8.17
N LYS A 64 14.47 -7.35 -9.03
CA LYS A 64 15.00 -7.22 -10.38
C LYS A 64 15.60 -5.82 -10.52
N LEU A 65 16.91 -5.76 -10.58
CA LEU A 65 17.65 -4.53 -10.81
C LEU A 65 17.93 -4.38 -12.31
N CYS A 66 17.55 -3.24 -12.86
CA CYS A 66 17.97 -2.80 -14.19
C CYS A 66 18.83 -1.55 -14.04
N ALA A 67 19.96 -1.53 -14.74
CA ALA A 67 20.82 -0.35 -14.78
C ALA A 67 20.03 0.85 -15.35
N ALA A 68 20.33 2.05 -14.87
CA ALA A 68 19.61 3.27 -15.26
C ALA A 68 19.73 3.57 -16.76
N ASP A 69 20.80 3.11 -17.40
CA ASP A 69 21.13 3.20 -18.82
C ASP A 69 20.85 1.91 -19.60
N ALA A 70 20.26 0.89 -18.96
CA ALA A 70 19.96 -0.37 -19.61
C ALA A 70 19.04 -0.15 -20.83
N PRO A 71 19.34 -0.79 -21.98
CA PRO A 71 18.46 -0.75 -23.14
C PRO A 71 17.04 -1.20 -22.80
N ARG A 72 16.03 -0.55 -23.36
CA ARG A 72 14.60 -0.89 -23.15
C ARG A 72 14.14 -2.09 -23.99
N ILE A 73 14.90 -3.17 -23.91
CA ILE A 73 14.66 -4.43 -24.61
C ILE A 73 14.97 -5.59 -23.68
N GLY A 74 14.42 -6.77 -24.00
CA GLY A 74 14.62 -7.98 -23.22
C GLY A 74 14.21 -7.80 -21.76
N ASP A 75 15.05 -8.27 -20.85
CA ASP A 75 14.77 -8.31 -19.41
C ASP A 75 14.58 -6.92 -18.82
N CYS A 76 15.24 -5.87 -19.32
CA CYS A 76 15.11 -4.52 -18.78
C CYS A 76 14.17 -3.61 -19.55
N ARG A 77 13.35 -4.17 -20.46
CA ARG A 77 12.32 -3.43 -21.18
C ARG A 77 11.43 -2.61 -20.24
N GLU A 78 11.02 -3.23 -19.15
CA GLU A 78 10.10 -2.60 -18.21
C GLU A 78 10.84 -1.84 -17.10
N GLY A 79 12.07 -2.23 -16.74
CA GLY A 79 12.87 -1.58 -15.71
C GLY A 79 12.95 -2.38 -14.41
N SER A 80 13.47 -1.75 -13.35
CA SER A 80 13.61 -2.39 -12.04
C SER A 80 12.24 -2.69 -11.41
N SER A 81 12.15 -3.79 -10.67
CA SER A 81 10.92 -4.22 -10.00
C SER A 81 11.22 -5.00 -8.73
N TYR A 82 10.21 -5.15 -7.87
CA TYR A 82 10.28 -6.06 -6.73
C TYR A 82 8.94 -6.74 -6.42
N GLU A 83 9.04 -7.87 -5.75
CA GLU A 83 7.94 -8.60 -5.14
C GLU A 83 8.36 -9.00 -3.71
N ILE A 84 7.48 -8.74 -2.74
CA ILE A 84 7.62 -9.17 -1.35
C ILE A 84 6.48 -10.11 -1.03
N ARG A 85 6.80 -11.35 -0.65
CA ARG A 85 5.84 -12.37 -0.29
C ARG A 85 5.71 -12.50 1.21
N TYR A 86 4.48 -12.41 1.67
CA TYR A 86 4.11 -12.60 3.06
C TYR A 86 3.34 -13.91 3.20
N ARG A 87 3.63 -14.67 4.25
CA ARG A 87 2.98 -15.95 4.53
C ARG A 87 2.72 -16.11 6.03
N ASN A 88 1.59 -16.73 6.37
CA ASN A 88 1.27 -17.12 7.74
C ASN A 88 1.49 -18.61 8.02
N ASP A 89 1.28 -19.04 9.25
CA ASP A 89 1.49 -20.44 9.67
C ASP A 89 0.49 -21.44 9.06
N LYS A 90 -0.60 -20.94 8.45
CA LYS A 90 -1.54 -21.74 7.66
C LYS A 90 -1.17 -21.78 6.17
N ASN A 91 -0.02 -21.24 5.78
CA ASN A 91 0.43 -21.06 4.39
C ASN A 91 -0.50 -20.17 3.52
N ALA A 92 -1.38 -19.36 4.11
CA ALA A 92 -2.06 -18.32 3.33
C ALA A 92 -1.03 -17.25 2.97
N CYS A 93 -1.10 -16.73 1.74
CA CYS A 93 -0.11 -15.81 1.20
C CYS A 93 -0.74 -14.54 0.64
N PHE A 94 0.04 -13.47 0.67
CA PHE A 94 -0.14 -12.34 -0.23
C PHE A 94 1.21 -11.81 -0.69
N ASN A 95 1.21 -11.22 -1.88
CA ASN A 95 2.36 -10.56 -2.48
C ASN A 95 2.07 -9.06 -2.54
N PHE A 96 3.08 -8.27 -2.20
CA PHE A 96 3.12 -6.85 -2.55
C PHE A 96 4.21 -6.66 -3.60
N TYR A 97 3.85 -6.10 -4.74
CA TYR A 97 4.79 -5.95 -5.86
C TYR A 97 4.77 -4.53 -6.40
N ALA A 98 5.93 -4.11 -6.90
CA ALA A 98 6.10 -2.95 -7.75
C ALA A 98 6.67 -3.44 -9.07
N ILE A 99 5.82 -3.56 -10.08
CA ILE A 99 6.20 -4.02 -11.42
C ILE A 99 6.25 -2.84 -12.36
N ALA A 100 7.32 -2.76 -13.13
CA ALA A 100 7.35 -1.81 -14.21
C ALA A 100 6.63 -2.43 -15.44
N GLY A 101 6.00 -1.59 -16.26
CA GLY A 101 5.32 -2.02 -17.49
C GLY A 101 3.80 -2.13 -17.43
N GLY A 102 3.20 -2.58 -18.52
CA GLY A 102 1.74 -2.69 -18.65
C GLY A 102 1.20 -3.88 -17.86
N VAL A 103 0.19 -3.65 -17.03
CA VAL A 103 -0.51 -4.74 -16.34
C VAL A 103 -1.78 -5.06 -17.10
N GLY A 104 -1.83 -6.27 -17.68
CA GLY A 104 -3.07 -6.82 -18.21
C GLY A 104 -4.05 -7.05 -17.06
N GLY A 105 -5.25 -6.50 -17.16
CA GLY A 105 -6.30 -6.65 -16.15
C GLY A 105 -7.23 -7.81 -16.44
N GLY A 106 -7.88 -8.32 -15.40
CA GLY A 106 -9.11 -9.10 -15.48
C GLY A 106 -10.07 -8.57 -14.42
N TYR A 107 -11.34 -8.39 -14.77
CA TYR A 107 -12.31 -7.81 -13.84
C TYR A 107 -12.71 -8.83 -12.77
N GLY A 108 -12.58 -8.43 -11.51
CA GLY A 108 -13.19 -9.14 -10.39
C GLY A 108 -14.72 -9.10 -10.46
N GLU A 109 -15.37 -10.10 -9.86
CA GLU A 109 -16.83 -10.12 -9.67
C GLU A 109 -17.31 -8.85 -8.99
N PHE A 110 -16.55 -8.42 -7.97
CA PHE A 110 -16.77 -7.20 -7.22
C PHE A 110 -15.56 -6.29 -7.30
N ALA A 111 -15.82 -4.99 -7.29
CA ALA A 111 -14.79 -3.96 -7.22
C ALA A 111 -15.27 -2.75 -6.42
N TYR A 112 -14.36 -2.12 -5.69
CA TYR A 112 -14.62 -0.83 -5.05
C TYR A 112 -13.36 0.04 -5.02
N ARG A 113 -13.57 1.36 -4.90
CA ARG A 113 -12.49 2.34 -4.85
C ARG A 113 -12.14 2.63 -3.39
N SER A 114 -10.84 2.66 -3.09
CA SER A 114 -10.32 3.13 -1.82
C SER A 114 -9.35 4.30 -2.04
N GLN A 115 -9.38 5.28 -1.15
CA GLN A 115 -8.46 6.41 -1.16
C GLN A 115 -7.31 6.11 -0.19
N THR A 116 -6.14 5.84 -0.76
CA THR A 116 -4.91 5.63 0.01
C THR A 116 -4.10 6.92 0.13
N GLN A 117 -3.33 7.02 1.21
CA GLN A 117 -2.43 8.15 1.44
C GLN A 117 -1.25 8.13 0.44
N THR A 118 -0.75 6.94 0.13
CA THR A 118 0.53 6.76 -0.58
C THR A 118 0.35 6.58 -2.09
N LEU A 119 -0.68 5.85 -2.53
CA LEU A 119 -0.93 5.55 -3.94
C LEU A 119 -2.11 6.33 -4.52
N GLY A 120 -2.75 7.19 -3.73
CA GLY A 120 -3.97 7.87 -4.13
C GLY A 120 -5.14 6.89 -4.27
N LYS A 121 -5.96 7.06 -5.32
CA LYS A 121 -7.13 6.20 -5.56
C LYS A 121 -6.69 4.85 -6.11
N VAL A 122 -7.01 3.79 -5.38
CA VAL A 122 -6.80 2.40 -5.80
C VAL A 122 -8.15 1.70 -5.99
N ILE A 123 -8.20 0.71 -6.87
CA ILE A 123 -9.36 -0.17 -7.03
C ILE A 123 -8.99 -1.48 -6.34
N ILE A 124 -9.87 -2.00 -5.48
CA ILE A 124 -9.75 -3.33 -4.87
C ILE A 124 -10.79 -4.21 -5.55
N GLU A 125 -10.34 -5.36 -6.03
CA GLU A 125 -11.11 -6.31 -6.84
C GLU A 125 -11.07 -7.70 -6.20
N PHE A 126 -12.20 -8.41 -6.23
CA PHE A 126 -12.26 -9.76 -5.70
C PHE A 126 -13.40 -10.60 -6.30
N GLY A 127 -13.34 -11.92 -6.04
CA GLY A 127 -14.31 -12.89 -6.54
C GLY A 127 -13.86 -13.52 -7.86
N GLN A 128 -14.81 -13.94 -8.69
CA GLN A 128 -14.48 -14.61 -9.96
C GLN A 128 -13.88 -13.64 -11.00
N LEU A 129 -12.84 -14.06 -11.74
CA LEU A 129 -12.09 -13.26 -12.73
C LEU A 129 -12.81 -13.14 -14.11
N ASN A 130 -14.12 -13.05 -14.09
CA ASN A 130 -15.00 -12.88 -15.24
C ASN A 130 -16.13 -11.87 -14.93
N GLY A 131 -15.86 -11.01 -13.95
CA GLY A 131 -16.86 -10.23 -13.27
C GLY A 131 -17.34 -9.00 -14.02
N ALA A 132 -18.44 -8.44 -13.51
CA ALA A 132 -19.03 -7.20 -14.00
C ALA A 132 -18.63 -5.98 -13.15
N ASN A 133 -17.63 -6.09 -12.25
CA ASN A 133 -17.26 -5.07 -11.27
C ASN A 133 -18.45 -4.58 -10.44
N LYS A 134 -19.22 -5.51 -9.87
CA LYS A 134 -20.38 -5.16 -9.03
C LYS A 134 -19.89 -4.45 -7.77
N THR A 135 -20.69 -3.50 -7.27
CA THR A 135 -20.43 -2.92 -5.95
C THR A 135 -20.64 -3.99 -4.88
N PRO A 136 -19.66 -4.24 -3.99
CA PRO A 136 -19.81 -5.23 -2.94
C PRO A 136 -20.72 -4.76 -1.81
N THR A 137 -21.37 -5.70 -1.12
CA THR A 137 -22.07 -5.43 0.14
C THR A 137 -21.07 -5.33 1.31
N PRO A 138 -21.45 -4.66 2.43
CA PRO A 138 -20.59 -4.60 3.61
C PRO A 138 -20.18 -5.97 4.17
N GLU A 139 -21.02 -6.98 4.03
CA GLU A 139 -20.75 -8.35 4.47
C GLU A 139 -19.66 -9.00 3.61
N GLN A 140 -19.72 -8.81 2.29
CA GLN A 140 -18.72 -9.34 1.36
C GLN A 140 -17.31 -8.80 1.62
N LEU A 141 -17.21 -7.56 2.09
CA LEU A 141 -15.95 -6.91 2.46
C LEU A 141 -15.30 -7.50 3.73
N ARG A 142 -16.07 -8.21 4.56
CA ARG A 142 -15.61 -8.79 5.84
C ARG A 142 -15.29 -10.27 5.75
N VAL A 143 -15.60 -10.93 4.64
CA VAL A 143 -15.35 -12.35 4.43
C VAL A 143 -14.06 -12.53 3.62
N PRO A 144 -13.18 -13.48 3.97
CA PRO A 144 -12.03 -13.81 3.13
C PRO A 144 -12.46 -14.23 1.73
N GLN A 145 -11.80 -13.70 0.71
CA GLN A 145 -12.16 -13.93 -0.69
C GLN A 145 -11.04 -14.71 -1.39
N PRO A 146 -11.39 -15.71 -2.23
CA PRO A 146 -10.45 -16.21 -3.22
C PRO A 146 -10.20 -15.11 -4.26
N LYS A 147 -8.99 -15.07 -4.83
CA LYS A 147 -8.61 -14.10 -5.88
C LYS A 147 -8.94 -12.66 -5.50
N LEU A 148 -8.19 -12.13 -4.55
CA LEU A 148 -8.39 -10.81 -3.96
C LEU A 148 -7.13 -9.97 -4.18
N GLY A 149 -7.28 -8.75 -4.70
CA GLY A 149 -6.14 -7.88 -4.91
C GLY A 149 -6.53 -6.44 -5.22
N SER A 150 -5.52 -5.61 -5.47
CA SER A 150 -5.73 -4.27 -6.00
C SER A 150 -5.40 -4.19 -7.48
N PHE A 151 -6.17 -3.40 -8.22
CA PHE A 151 -5.74 -2.96 -9.53
C PHE A 151 -4.46 -2.13 -9.38
N PRO A 152 -3.45 -2.34 -10.23
CA PRO A 152 -2.18 -1.67 -10.10
C PRO A 152 -2.28 -0.14 -10.20
N ALA A 153 -1.71 0.54 -9.20
CA ALA A 153 -1.69 1.99 -9.10
C ALA A 153 -0.28 2.52 -9.39
N ARG A 154 -0.20 3.69 -10.03
CA ARG A 154 1.07 4.33 -10.41
C ARG A 154 1.12 5.74 -9.84
N LEU A 155 2.32 6.20 -9.48
CA LEU A 155 2.55 7.62 -9.22
C LEU A 155 2.44 8.43 -10.52
N GLU A 156 2.19 9.73 -10.41
CA GLU A 156 2.04 10.63 -11.55
C GLU A 156 3.36 10.88 -12.31
N SER A 157 4.48 10.31 -11.87
CA SER A 157 5.77 10.43 -12.52
C SER A 157 5.98 9.39 -13.63
N PRO A 158 6.53 9.79 -14.79
CA PRO A 158 7.00 8.85 -15.80
C PRO A 158 8.00 7.85 -15.19
N ARG A 159 7.88 6.57 -15.56
CA ARG A 159 8.80 5.48 -15.15
C ARG A 159 8.70 5.05 -13.68
N THR A 160 7.62 5.39 -12.99
CA THR A 160 7.32 4.75 -11.71
C THR A 160 6.67 3.39 -11.93
N PRO A 161 7.02 2.38 -11.12
CA PRO A 161 6.39 1.08 -11.22
C PRO A 161 4.91 1.18 -10.83
N TYR A 162 4.15 0.18 -11.26
CA TYR A 162 2.81 -0.09 -10.79
C TYR A 162 2.87 -0.90 -9.50
N TYR A 163 2.25 -0.37 -8.45
CA TYR A 163 2.15 -1.00 -7.15
C TYR A 163 0.83 -1.75 -7.04
N SER A 164 0.87 -2.97 -6.53
CA SER A 164 -0.33 -3.68 -6.14
C SER A 164 -0.05 -4.74 -5.07
N LEU A 165 -1.12 -5.10 -4.36
CA LEU A 165 -1.18 -6.19 -3.43
C LEU A 165 -2.13 -7.25 -3.98
N GLN A 166 -1.71 -8.52 -4.00
CA GLN A 166 -2.55 -9.65 -4.39
C GLN A 166 -2.44 -10.79 -3.38
N VAL A 167 -3.57 -11.42 -3.09
CA VAL A 167 -3.63 -12.73 -2.45
C VAL A 167 -3.20 -13.78 -3.48
N GLU A 168 -2.27 -14.65 -3.07
CA GLU A 168 -1.76 -15.74 -3.90
C GLU A 168 -2.36 -17.07 -3.43
N GLU A 169 -2.89 -17.85 -4.35
CA GLU A 169 -3.45 -19.18 -4.09
C GLU A 169 -2.82 -20.19 -5.05
N GLU A 170 -2.56 -21.41 -4.57
CA GLU A 170 -2.17 -22.56 -5.40
C GLU A 170 -0.79 -22.46 -6.08
N GLN A 171 -0.06 -21.37 -5.90
CA GLN A 171 1.33 -21.21 -6.33
C GLN A 171 2.29 -21.15 -5.14
N TYR A 172 3.53 -21.60 -5.35
CA TYR A 172 4.61 -21.46 -4.37
C TYR A 172 4.30 -21.98 -2.96
N PHE A 173 3.53 -23.07 -2.83
CA PHE A 173 3.05 -23.62 -1.55
C PHE A 173 2.05 -22.74 -0.80
N CYS A 174 1.46 -21.75 -1.44
CA CYS A 174 0.37 -20.95 -0.87
C CYS A 174 -0.95 -21.71 -0.96
N VAL A 175 -1.69 -21.75 0.14
CA VAL A 175 -3.01 -22.39 0.18
C VAL A 175 -4.11 -21.37 -0.07
N LYS A 176 -5.33 -21.89 -0.28
CA LYS A 176 -6.53 -21.07 -0.39
C LYS A 176 -6.62 -20.06 0.76
N ASN A 177 -6.93 -18.82 0.41
CA ASN A 177 -7.06 -17.74 1.36
C ASN A 177 -8.30 -17.93 2.22
N THR A 178 -8.05 -18.06 3.52
CA THR A 178 -9.08 -18.20 4.56
C THR A 178 -8.98 -17.11 5.62
N THR A 179 -8.10 -16.12 5.42
CA THR A 179 -7.73 -15.15 6.46
C THR A 179 -7.77 -13.70 6.00
N ILE A 180 -7.43 -13.40 4.75
CA ILE A 180 -7.33 -12.02 4.25
C ILE A 180 -8.67 -11.61 3.64
N THR A 181 -9.24 -10.53 4.15
CA THR A 181 -10.49 -9.94 3.66
C THR A 181 -10.20 -8.73 2.77
N PRO A 182 -11.17 -8.26 1.97
CA PRO A 182 -11.04 -7.01 1.24
C PRO A 182 -10.66 -5.81 2.13
N LEU A 183 -11.28 -5.68 3.31
CA LEU A 183 -10.91 -4.63 4.28
C LEU A 183 -9.48 -4.79 4.81
N ALA A 184 -8.95 -6.00 4.91
CA ALA A 184 -7.56 -6.22 5.30
C ALA A 184 -6.60 -5.73 4.21
N ILE A 185 -6.89 -5.99 2.92
CA ILE A 185 -6.13 -5.41 1.80
C ILE A 185 -6.17 -3.89 1.85
N GLU A 186 -7.35 -3.31 2.01
CA GLU A 186 -7.51 -1.86 2.11
C GLU A 186 -6.66 -1.27 3.24
N LYS A 187 -6.66 -1.90 4.41
CA LYS A 187 -5.84 -1.48 5.55
C LYS A 187 -4.34 -1.59 5.23
N MET A 188 -3.89 -2.65 4.56
CA MET A 188 -2.49 -2.80 4.13
C MET A 188 -2.10 -1.71 3.14
N LEU A 189 -2.93 -1.42 2.13
CA LEU A 189 -2.68 -0.37 1.13
C LEU A 189 -2.69 1.04 1.75
N ASN A 190 -3.59 1.29 2.70
CA ASN A 190 -3.61 2.54 3.47
C ASN A 190 -2.40 2.71 4.40
N SER A 191 -1.75 1.61 4.76
CA SER A 191 -0.56 1.61 5.62
C SER A 191 0.76 1.71 4.85
N LEU A 192 0.72 1.86 3.52
CA LEU A 192 1.95 1.91 2.72
C LEU A 192 2.79 3.12 3.11
N VAL A 193 4.09 2.89 3.26
CA VAL A 193 5.08 3.91 3.56
C VAL A 193 6.18 3.87 2.51
N TRP A 194 6.73 5.04 2.17
CA TRP A 194 7.91 5.09 1.32
C TRP A 194 9.14 4.71 2.13
N LEU A 195 9.91 3.73 1.66
CA LEU A 195 11.26 3.50 2.17
C LEU A 195 12.17 4.63 1.66
N GLN A 196 12.59 5.49 2.58
CA GLN A 196 13.58 6.56 2.35
C GLN A 196 15.00 6.02 2.38
#